data_AF-A0A817M311-F1
#
_entry.id   AF-A0A817M311-F1
#
_cell.length_a   1.000
_cell.length_b   1.000
_cell.length_c   1.000
_cell.angle_alpha   90.00
_cell.angle_beta   90.00
_cell.angle_gamma   90.00
#
_symmetry.space_group_name_H-M   'P 1'
#
loop_
_entity.id
_entity.type
_entity.pdbx_description
1 polymer ?
#
loop_
_entity_poly.entity_id
_entity_poly.type
_entity_poly.pdbx_seq_one_letter_code
_entity_poly.pdbx_strand_id
1 'polypeptide(L)'
;MAVDIRKINNGASSTRSVYQHRHLCIRTFHLLRAYPAYSCLLLFVVYLQIMDMILYCKIRSRGPLHANAQTTSDTNLKLFASLPVKRIMVGQITQYVRSPLAEYVESDLYFTSYFPSISPNAISMFHCFLSIISIKFFSSDSLLQRRIGVLIFEFRNFLDCLDGVVFRARIKNLRYKSYRGNLGYYMDGITDVLSGICLIVGCLLHFFKQRPLRSITHKINQTLSTRMSRSSDNESEEADLIILNLDDEQKQQSTNGINSNTCETKARIIIALSILSVRYALAGMFWNREVQAYEDLLDSYINQSRRQDLQMTILHSPLTILMFYLWRYLSAISVQDYLIFAILFDRTWEFIQKTNKIGCLCLLITIFATELHIDQIRSILNLF
;
A
#
# COMPACT_ATOMS: atom_id res chain seq x y z
N MET A 1 -54.37 12.05 46.35
CA MET A 1 -52.99 11.56 46.55
C MET A 1 -52.46 11.13 45.18
N ALA A 2 -51.86 12.06 44.44
CA ALA A 2 -51.42 11.84 43.06
C ALA A 2 -49.96 11.38 43.07
N VAL A 3 -49.71 10.16 42.60
CA VAL A 3 -48.36 9.59 42.48
C VAL A 3 -47.73 10.07 41.18
N ASP A 4 -46.52 10.60 41.33
CA ASP A 4 -45.72 11.31 40.34
C ASP A 4 -45.10 10.34 39.31
N ILE A 5 -45.67 10.29 38.10
CA ILE A 5 -45.25 9.41 36.98
C ILE A 5 -43.94 9.88 36.32
N ARG A 6 -43.38 11.02 36.74
CA ARG A 6 -42.26 11.67 36.04
C ARG A 6 -40.88 11.02 36.24
N LYS A 7 -40.73 10.00 37.10
CA LYS A 7 -39.43 9.36 37.40
C LYS A 7 -39.06 8.14 36.56
N ILE A 8 -39.94 7.62 35.68
CA ILE A 8 -39.64 6.41 34.90
C ILE A 8 -38.91 6.71 33.57
N ASN A 9 -38.98 7.94 33.05
CA ASN A 9 -38.49 8.24 31.70
C ASN A 9 -36.97 8.50 31.57
N ASN A 10 -36.23 8.67 32.66
CA ASN A 10 -34.78 8.95 32.60
C ASN A 10 -33.89 7.70 32.64
N GLY A 11 -34.44 6.50 32.84
CA GLY A 11 -33.69 5.23 32.81
C GLY A 11 -33.61 4.54 31.44
N ALA A 12 -34.45 4.96 30.47
CA ALA A 12 -34.58 4.29 29.18
C ALA A 12 -33.60 4.80 28.10
N SER A 13 -32.98 5.97 28.29
CA SER A 13 -32.02 6.55 27.34
C SER A 13 -30.61 5.97 27.48
N SER A 14 -30.18 5.65 28.71
CA SER A 14 -28.86 5.06 28.98
C SER A 14 -28.75 3.60 28.52
N THR A 15 -29.83 2.83 28.66
CA THR A 15 -29.87 1.41 28.26
C THR A 15 -29.87 1.23 26.74
N ARG A 16 -30.52 2.11 25.96
CA ARG A 16 -30.50 2.03 24.47
C ARG A 16 -29.10 2.17 23.88
N SER A 17 -28.23 3.01 24.45
CA SER A 17 -26.84 3.20 24.01
C SER A 17 -26.00 1.93 24.19
N VAL A 18 -26.14 1.24 25.33
CA VAL A 18 -25.40 0.01 25.63
C VAL A 18 -25.86 -1.17 24.76
N TYR A 19 -27.15 -1.26 24.45
CA TYR A 19 -27.67 -2.28 23.54
C TYR A 19 -27.24 -2.06 22.07
N GLN A 20 -27.16 -0.82 21.60
CA GLN A 20 -26.63 -0.51 20.26
C GLN A 20 -25.15 -0.89 20.12
N HIS A 21 -24.33 -0.63 21.13
CA HIS A 21 -22.90 -0.99 21.10
C HIS A 21 -22.68 -2.52 21.13
N ARG A 22 -23.48 -3.26 21.91
CA ARG A 22 -23.44 -4.72 21.94
C ARG A 22 -23.89 -5.35 20.61
N HIS A 23 -24.94 -4.83 19.99
CA HIS A 23 -25.37 -5.32 18.68
C HIS A 23 -24.38 -5.03 17.55
N LEU A 24 -23.66 -3.90 17.62
CA LEU A 24 -22.61 -3.57 16.65
C LEU A 24 -21.44 -4.57 16.76
N CYS A 25 -20.91 -4.81 17.97
CA CYS A 25 -19.85 -5.80 18.19
C CYS A 25 -20.25 -7.21 17.78
N ILE A 26 -21.49 -7.64 18.07
CA ILE A 26 -21.98 -8.98 17.70
C ILE A 26 -22.12 -9.12 16.17
N ARG A 27 -22.61 -8.09 15.47
CA ARG A 27 -22.67 -8.10 13.99
C ARG A 27 -21.28 -8.10 13.36
N THR A 28 -20.32 -7.33 13.90
CA THR A 28 -18.93 -7.37 13.43
C THR A 28 -18.31 -8.75 13.66
N PHE A 29 -18.57 -9.39 14.80
CA PHE A 29 -18.08 -10.72 15.12
C PHE A 29 -18.67 -11.81 14.21
N HIS A 30 -19.96 -11.73 13.86
CA HIS A 30 -20.58 -12.65 12.91
C HIS A 30 -20.09 -12.45 11.47
N LEU A 31 -19.81 -11.20 11.05
CA LEU A 31 -19.17 -10.90 9.75
C LEU A 31 -17.72 -11.41 9.69
N LEU A 32 -16.96 -11.29 10.79
CA LEU A 32 -15.61 -11.86 10.89
C LEU A 32 -15.60 -13.40 10.79
N ARG A 33 -16.66 -14.07 11.28
CA ARG A 33 -16.81 -15.52 11.20
C ARG A 33 -17.23 -16.01 9.80
N ALA A 34 -17.99 -15.21 9.04
CA ALA A 34 -18.43 -15.56 7.69
C ALA A 34 -17.34 -15.37 6.62
N TYR A 35 -16.32 -14.55 6.89
CA TYR A 35 -15.28 -14.22 5.91
C TYR A 35 -13.87 -14.19 6.54
N PRO A 36 -13.21 -15.35 6.73
CA PRO A 36 -11.91 -15.43 7.37
C PRO A 36 -10.83 -14.58 6.69
N ALA A 37 -10.93 -14.37 5.37
CA ALA A 37 -9.99 -13.52 4.62
C ALA A 37 -10.02 -12.04 5.05
N TYR A 38 -11.20 -11.47 5.33
CA TYR A 38 -11.30 -10.09 5.80
C TYR A 38 -10.81 -9.94 7.24
N SER A 39 -11.03 -10.95 8.07
CA SER A 39 -10.50 -11.02 9.44
C SER A 39 -8.97 -11.04 9.44
N CYS A 40 -8.35 -11.87 8.60
CA CYS A 40 -6.90 -11.88 8.42
C CYS A 40 -6.37 -10.55 7.88
N LEU A 41 -7.05 -9.94 6.91
CA LEU A 41 -6.67 -8.63 6.39
C LEU A 41 -6.73 -7.55 7.48
N LEU A 42 -7.79 -7.54 8.30
CA LEU A 42 -7.92 -6.60 9.41
C LEU A 42 -6.79 -6.77 10.42
N LEU A 43 -6.49 -8.00 10.82
CA LEU A 43 -5.36 -8.29 11.72
C LEU A 43 -4.03 -7.84 11.10
N PHE A 44 -3.83 -8.05 9.81
CA PHE A 44 -2.65 -7.60 9.10
C PHE A 44 -2.53 -6.07 9.07
N VAL A 45 -3.62 -5.35 8.80
CA VAL A 45 -3.64 -3.88 8.85
C VAL A 45 -3.34 -3.37 10.26
N VAL A 46 -3.94 -3.98 11.29
CA VAL A 46 -3.66 -3.63 12.70
C VAL A 46 -2.19 -3.86 13.04
N TYR A 47 -1.61 -4.98 12.59
CA TYR A 47 -0.17 -5.24 12.72
C TYR A 47 0.66 -4.11 12.09
N LEU A 48 0.38 -3.73 10.84
CA LEU A 48 1.12 -2.65 10.17
C LEU A 48 1.02 -1.31 10.92
N GLN A 49 -0.16 -0.98 11.48
CA GLN A 49 -0.35 0.25 12.26
C GLN A 49 0.42 0.23 13.57
N ILE A 50 0.42 -0.89 14.30
CA ILE A 50 1.23 -1.06 15.52
C ILE A 50 2.71 -0.90 15.21
N MET A 51 3.18 -1.52 14.12
CA MET A 51 4.58 -1.40 13.69
C MET A 51 4.95 0.03 13.29
N ASP A 52 4.05 0.76 12.62
CA ASP A 52 4.22 2.19 12.33
C ASP A 52 4.26 3.03 13.62
N MET A 53 3.48 2.73 14.66
CA MET A 53 3.60 3.41 15.95
C MET A 53 4.95 3.14 16.63
N ILE A 54 5.44 1.89 16.57
CA ILE A 54 6.76 1.53 17.08
C ILE A 54 7.85 2.28 16.31
N LEU A 55 7.75 2.35 14.98
CA LEU A 55 8.67 3.10 14.14
C LEU A 55 8.69 4.59 14.52
N TYR A 56 7.53 5.21 14.75
CA TYR A 56 7.43 6.60 15.21
C TYR A 56 8.24 6.83 16.51
N CYS A 57 8.03 5.97 17.51
CA CYS A 57 8.77 6.04 18.78
C CYS A 57 10.28 5.85 18.58
N LYS A 58 10.68 4.98 17.64
CA LYS A 58 12.09 4.74 17.30
C LYS A 58 12.74 5.90 16.55
N ILE A 59 12.02 6.58 15.65
CA ILE A 59 12.51 7.79 14.99
C ILE A 59 12.80 8.89 16.02
N ARG A 60 11.91 9.07 17.00
CA ARG A 60 12.07 10.07 18.07
C ARG A 60 13.22 9.79 19.03
N SER A 61 13.57 8.51 19.23
CA SER A 61 14.68 8.09 20.09
C SER A 61 15.98 7.85 19.33
N ARG A 62 15.97 7.98 18.00
CA ARG A 62 17.15 7.80 17.16
C ARG A 62 18.15 8.94 17.42
N GLY A 63 19.43 8.59 17.59
CA GLY A 63 20.56 9.52 17.59
C GLY A 63 21.24 9.69 16.22
N PRO A 64 22.32 10.49 16.14
CA PRO A 64 23.06 10.71 14.90
C PRO A 64 23.67 9.41 14.38
N LEU A 65 23.52 9.15 13.08
CA LEU A 65 24.14 7.99 12.44
C LEU A 65 25.66 8.18 12.38
N HIS A 66 26.40 7.41 13.16
CA HIS A 66 27.85 7.40 13.09
C HIS A 66 28.31 6.54 11.90
N ALA A 67 29.30 7.03 11.15
CA ALA A 67 29.86 6.33 9.98
C ALA A 67 30.38 4.91 10.30
N ASN A 68 30.72 4.65 11.57
CA ASN A 68 31.27 3.39 12.08
C ASN A 68 30.40 2.73 13.16
N ALA A 69 29.11 3.03 13.26
CA ALA A 69 28.22 2.25 14.12
C ALA A 69 28.01 0.86 13.50
N GLN A 70 29.03 -0.01 13.61
CA GLN A 70 28.79 -1.43 13.80
C GLN A 70 27.80 -1.52 14.95
N THR A 71 26.62 -2.02 14.66
CA THR A 71 25.55 -2.25 15.63
C THR A 71 26.05 -3.23 16.69
N THR A 72 26.72 -2.72 17.72
CA THR A 72 26.77 -3.34 19.04
C THR A 72 25.42 -3.06 19.70
N SER A 73 24.40 -3.82 19.30
CA SER A 73 23.16 -3.88 20.06
C SER A 73 22.58 -5.28 19.94
N ASP A 74 22.91 -6.10 20.94
CA ASP A 74 22.34 -7.41 21.31
C ASP A 74 20.84 -7.33 21.63
N THR A 75 20.05 -6.65 20.80
CA THR A 75 18.60 -6.63 20.91
C THR A 75 18.02 -7.37 19.72
N ASN A 76 17.29 -8.45 20.03
CA ASN A 76 16.73 -9.46 19.13
C ASN A 76 15.77 -8.94 18.05
N LEU A 77 15.66 -7.63 17.83
CA LEU A 77 14.84 -7.02 16.77
C LEU A 77 15.73 -6.24 15.77
N LYS A 78 16.45 -6.98 14.93
CA LYS A 78 17.24 -6.45 13.78
C LYS A 78 16.43 -5.51 12.87
N LEU A 79 15.10 -5.63 12.89
CA LEU A 79 14.13 -4.82 12.14
C LEU A 79 14.33 -3.30 12.25
N PHE A 80 14.74 -2.81 13.42
CA PHE A 80 14.98 -1.38 13.66
C PHE A 80 16.46 -1.07 13.93
N ALA A 81 17.36 -2.01 13.68
CA ALA A 81 18.80 -1.82 13.87
C ALA A 81 19.35 -0.95 12.73
N SER A 82 19.87 0.24 13.06
CA SER A 82 20.17 1.33 12.13
C SER A 82 18.94 1.77 11.30
N LEU A 83 18.45 2.98 11.56
CA LEU A 83 17.25 3.53 10.93
C LEU A 83 17.59 4.68 9.99
N PRO A 84 18.32 4.46 8.87
CA PRO A 84 18.54 5.53 7.91
C PRO A 84 17.21 6.03 7.34
N VAL A 85 17.22 7.28 6.88
CA VAL A 85 16.09 7.97 6.25
C VAL A 85 15.45 7.10 5.19
N LYS A 86 16.26 6.48 4.30
CA LYS A 86 15.74 5.56 3.29
C LYS A 86 14.86 4.49 3.92
N ARG A 87 15.34 3.79 4.95
CA ARG A 87 14.59 2.72 5.64
C ARG A 87 13.33 3.25 6.33
N ILE A 88 13.34 4.48 6.84
CA ILE A 88 12.17 5.14 7.42
C ILE A 88 11.10 5.43 6.34
N MET A 89 11.51 5.78 5.12
CA MET A 89 10.60 6.15 4.03
C MET A 89 10.12 4.98 3.16
N VAL A 90 10.65 3.76 3.33
CA VAL A 90 10.22 2.55 2.61
C VAL A 90 8.76 2.19 2.97
N GLY A 91 8.02 1.63 2.00
CA GLY A 91 6.65 1.15 2.22
C GLY A 91 6.52 0.09 3.34
N GLN A 92 5.35 0.02 3.96
CA GLN A 92 5.12 -0.72 5.20
C GLN A 92 5.38 -2.23 5.05
N ILE A 93 4.86 -2.85 3.99
CA ILE A 93 5.01 -4.30 3.76
C ILE A 93 6.46 -4.63 3.48
N THR A 94 7.12 -3.82 2.65
CA THR A 94 8.54 -4.00 2.37
C THR A 94 9.39 -3.86 3.63
N GLN A 95 9.11 -2.90 4.51
CA GLN A 95 9.88 -2.72 5.73
C GLN A 95 9.58 -3.78 6.80
N TYR A 96 8.33 -4.15 7.02
CA TYR A 96 7.92 -4.98 8.16
C TYR A 96 7.76 -6.46 7.84
N VAL A 97 7.74 -6.84 6.56
CA VAL A 97 7.51 -8.21 6.12
C VAL A 97 8.62 -8.68 5.19
N ARG A 98 8.83 -8.01 4.04
CA ARG A 98 9.75 -8.52 3.00
C ARG A 98 11.22 -8.35 3.35
N SER A 99 11.66 -7.15 3.75
CA SER A 99 13.06 -6.91 4.12
C SER A 99 13.50 -7.75 5.31
N PRO A 100 12.70 -7.89 6.38
CA PRO A 100 13.08 -8.74 7.52
C PRO A 100 13.14 -10.22 7.14
N LEU A 101 12.23 -10.68 6.28
CA LEU A 101 12.28 -12.03 5.75
C LEU A 101 13.54 -12.25 4.91
N ALA A 102 13.93 -11.28 4.08
CA ALA A 102 15.15 -11.36 3.28
C ALA A 102 16.42 -11.34 4.17
N GLU A 103 16.45 -10.51 5.21
CA GLU A 103 17.52 -10.47 6.20
C GLU A 103 17.60 -11.76 7.03
N TYR A 104 16.46 -12.37 7.35
CA TYR A 104 16.39 -13.68 8.01
C TYR A 104 16.97 -14.78 7.11
N VAL A 105 16.59 -14.81 5.83
CA VAL A 105 17.14 -15.79 4.86
C VAL A 105 18.65 -15.65 4.72
N GLU A 106 19.19 -14.44 4.68
CA GLU A 106 20.63 -14.26 4.62
C GLU A 106 21.34 -14.60 5.94
N SER A 107 20.83 -14.09 7.08
CA SER A 107 21.56 -14.16 8.35
C SER A 107 21.36 -15.44 9.14
N ASP A 108 20.17 -16.05 9.09
CA ASP A 108 19.84 -17.24 9.87
C ASP A 108 19.86 -18.53 9.03
N LEU A 109 19.56 -18.44 7.72
CA LEU A 109 19.69 -19.58 6.79
C LEU A 109 21.02 -19.58 6.02
N TYR A 110 21.89 -18.59 6.25
CA TYR A 110 23.22 -18.49 5.63
C TYR A 110 23.19 -18.61 4.10
N PHE A 111 22.23 -17.95 3.45
CA PHE A 111 21.96 -18.11 2.02
C PHE A 111 23.21 -17.89 1.15
N THR A 112 23.94 -16.80 1.34
CA THR A 112 25.17 -16.52 0.56
C THR A 112 26.27 -17.56 0.78
N SER A 113 26.33 -18.19 1.96
CA SER A 113 27.30 -19.25 2.27
C SER A 113 26.97 -20.58 1.59
N TYR A 114 25.69 -20.97 1.58
CA TYR A 114 25.26 -22.22 0.92
C TYR A 114 25.17 -22.10 -0.60
N PHE A 115 24.86 -20.91 -1.11
CA PHE A 115 24.68 -20.65 -2.55
C PHE A 115 25.61 -19.56 -3.08
N PRO A 116 26.95 -19.75 -3.03
CA PRO A 116 27.92 -18.72 -3.43
C PRO A 116 27.80 -18.35 -4.92
N SER A 117 27.36 -19.28 -5.76
CA SER A 117 27.20 -19.09 -7.21
C SER A 117 26.04 -18.17 -7.58
N ILE A 118 25.04 -17.97 -6.70
CA ILE A 118 23.86 -17.15 -7.00
C ILE A 118 24.19 -15.68 -6.75
N SER A 119 24.48 -14.93 -7.82
CA SER A 119 24.76 -13.49 -7.72
C SER A 119 23.49 -12.67 -7.46
N PRO A 120 23.60 -11.46 -6.87
CA PRO A 120 22.49 -10.53 -6.75
C PRO A 120 21.79 -10.28 -8.10
N ASN A 121 22.56 -10.04 -9.17
CA ASN A 121 22.01 -9.83 -10.51
C ASN A 121 21.23 -11.05 -11.03
N ALA A 122 21.63 -12.28 -10.66
CA ALA A 122 20.90 -13.48 -11.02
C ALA A 122 19.53 -13.54 -10.32
N ILE A 123 19.46 -13.11 -9.06
CA ILE A 123 18.20 -12.94 -8.33
C ILE A 123 17.36 -11.85 -9.02
N SER A 124 17.97 -10.73 -9.43
CA SER A 124 17.27 -9.64 -10.13
C SER A 124 16.61 -10.11 -11.43
N MET A 125 17.38 -10.83 -12.26
CA MET A 125 16.87 -11.42 -13.50
C MET A 125 15.76 -12.45 -13.25
N PHE A 126 15.90 -13.27 -12.21
CA PHE A 126 14.91 -14.31 -11.91
C PHE A 126 13.58 -13.72 -11.45
N HIS A 127 13.60 -12.70 -10.58
CA HIS A 127 12.35 -12.09 -10.15
C HIS A 127 11.68 -11.29 -11.29
N CYS A 128 12.45 -10.73 -12.23
CA CYS A 128 11.91 -10.18 -13.48
C CYS A 128 11.20 -11.25 -14.32
N PHE A 129 11.78 -12.46 -14.43
CA PHE A 129 11.13 -13.58 -15.12
C PHE A 129 9.80 -13.98 -14.47
N LEU A 130 9.72 -13.98 -13.13
CA LEU A 130 8.47 -14.22 -12.41
C LEU A 130 7.41 -13.17 -12.73
N SER A 131 7.79 -11.89 -12.87
CA SER A 131 6.85 -10.85 -13.29
C SER A 131 6.24 -11.10 -14.67
N ILE A 132 7.01 -11.64 -15.62
CA ILE A 132 6.50 -12.03 -16.95
C ILE A 132 5.51 -13.19 -16.82
N ILE A 133 5.80 -14.21 -16.00
CA ILE A 133 4.88 -15.31 -15.73
C ILE A 133 3.56 -14.80 -15.14
N SER A 134 3.62 -13.85 -14.21
CA SER A 134 2.43 -13.29 -13.55
C SER A 134 1.45 -12.62 -14.52
N ILE A 135 1.90 -12.12 -15.68
CA ILE A 135 1.00 -11.57 -16.72
C ILE A 135 -0.09 -12.57 -17.10
N LYS A 136 0.30 -13.84 -17.32
CA LYS A 136 -0.64 -14.90 -17.72
C LYS A 136 -1.72 -15.09 -16.66
N PHE A 137 -1.33 -15.10 -15.38
CA PHE A 137 -2.23 -15.28 -14.25
C PHE A 137 -3.14 -14.06 -14.04
N PHE A 138 -2.60 -12.84 -14.10
CA PHE A 138 -3.39 -11.62 -13.96
C PHE A 138 -4.40 -11.43 -15.10
N SER A 139 -4.05 -11.84 -16.33
CA SER A 139 -4.93 -11.79 -17.49
C SER A 139 -6.03 -12.87 -17.53
N SER A 140 -6.07 -13.74 -16.50
CA SER A 140 -7.06 -14.82 -16.42
C SER A 140 -8.43 -14.32 -16.00
N ASP A 141 -9.45 -15.04 -16.46
CA ASP A 141 -10.85 -14.84 -16.09
C ASP A 141 -11.17 -15.42 -14.70
N SER A 142 -10.44 -16.45 -14.28
CA SER A 142 -10.62 -17.09 -12.98
C SER A 142 -9.97 -16.30 -11.87
N LEU A 143 -10.74 -15.97 -10.83
CA LEU A 143 -10.23 -15.32 -9.63
C LEU A 143 -9.14 -16.15 -8.94
N LEU A 144 -9.27 -17.48 -8.92
CA LEU A 144 -8.25 -18.35 -8.34
C LEU A 144 -6.90 -18.20 -9.05
N GLN A 145 -6.90 -18.16 -10.39
CA GLN A 145 -5.67 -17.96 -11.16
C GLN A 145 -5.07 -16.57 -10.92
N ARG A 146 -5.90 -15.51 -10.86
CA ARG A 146 -5.42 -14.17 -10.49
C ARG A 146 -4.77 -14.15 -9.11
N ARG A 147 -5.34 -14.86 -8.12
CA ARG A 147 -4.77 -15.00 -6.78
C ARG A 147 -3.46 -15.77 -6.75
N ILE A 148 -3.31 -16.81 -7.58
CA ILE A 148 -2.01 -17.48 -7.78
C ILE A 148 -1.00 -16.48 -8.37
N GLY A 149 -1.41 -15.66 -9.34
CA GLY A 149 -0.59 -14.57 -9.88
C GLY A 149 -0.12 -13.59 -8.80
N VAL A 150 -1.01 -13.23 -7.87
CA VAL A 150 -0.67 -12.40 -6.69
C VAL A 150 0.41 -13.07 -5.84
N LEU A 151 0.30 -14.37 -5.54
CA LEU A 151 1.31 -15.09 -4.77
C LEU A 151 2.68 -15.13 -5.48
N ILE A 152 2.69 -15.37 -6.80
CA ILE A 152 3.92 -15.36 -7.60
C ILE A 152 4.55 -13.96 -7.57
N PHE A 153 3.74 -12.91 -7.71
CA PHE A 153 4.22 -11.54 -7.70
C PHE A 153 4.70 -11.10 -6.31
N GLU A 154 4.09 -11.61 -5.24
CA GLU A 154 4.57 -11.38 -3.87
C GLU A 154 5.91 -12.06 -3.61
N PHE A 155 6.08 -13.29 -4.11
CA PHE A 155 7.38 -13.97 -4.06
C PHE A 155 8.44 -13.22 -4.87
N ARG A 156 8.08 -12.66 -6.02
CA ARG A 156 8.93 -11.72 -6.78
C ARG A 156 9.37 -10.53 -5.93
N ASN A 157 8.44 -9.87 -5.23
CA ASN A 157 8.76 -8.71 -4.37
C ASN A 157 9.64 -9.07 -3.17
N PHE A 158 9.55 -10.32 -2.69
CA PHE A 158 10.48 -10.83 -1.70
C PHE A 158 11.89 -10.99 -2.28
N LEU A 159 12.04 -11.55 -3.49
CA LEU A 159 13.33 -11.71 -4.15
C LEU A 159 14.02 -10.38 -4.49
N ASP A 160 13.22 -9.38 -4.85
CA ASP A 160 13.60 -7.96 -5.04
C ASP A 160 14.15 -7.30 -3.76
N CYS A 161 13.78 -7.80 -2.58
CA CYS A 161 14.43 -7.39 -1.33
C CYS A 161 15.71 -8.21 -1.07
N LEU A 162 15.70 -9.48 -1.47
CA LEU A 162 16.77 -10.43 -1.22
C LEU A 162 18.03 -10.10 -2.02
N ASP A 163 17.92 -9.66 -3.26
CA ASP A 163 19.10 -9.32 -4.09
C ASP A 163 19.95 -8.21 -3.44
N GLY A 164 19.33 -7.17 -2.90
CA GLY A 164 19.97 -6.09 -2.19
C GLY A 164 20.57 -6.54 -0.85
N VAL A 165 19.93 -7.47 -0.15
CA VAL A 165 20.48 -8.08 1.08
C VAL A 165 21.73 -8.92 0.75
N VAL A 166 21.65 -9.80 -0.24
CA VAL A 166 22.77 -10.64 -0.71
C VAL A 166 23.92 -9.76 -1.21
N PHE A 167 23.62 -8.68 -1.94
CA PHE A 167 24.64 -7.72 -2.36
C PHE A 167 25.38 -7.12 -1.16
N ARG A 168 24.65 -6.62 -0.15
CA ARG A 168 25.22 -6.03 1.08
C ARG A 168 26.06 -7.02 1.88
N ALA A 169 25.62 -8.27 1.99
CA ALA A 169 26.37 -9.34 2.64
C ALA A 169 27.70 -9.60 1.94
N ARG A 170 27.71 -9.65 0.60
CA ARG A 170 28.92 -9.89 -0.20
C ARG A 170 29.95 -8.75 -0.11
N ILE A 171 29.50 -7.50 -0.10
CA ILE A 171 30.41 -6.34 0.04
C ILE A 171 30.79 -6.05 1.50
N LYS A 172 30.36 -6.90 2.45
CA LYS A 172 30.55 -6.73 3.91
C LYS A 172 30.13 -5.35 4.43
N ASN A 173 29.15 -4.72 3.79
CA ASN A 173 28.66 -3.41 4.19
C ASN A 173 27.19 -3.52 4.58
N LEU A 174 26.93 -3.44 5.88
CA LEU A 174 25.61 -3.61 6.48
C LEU A 174 24.74 -2.36 6.38
N ARG A 175 25.26 -1.22 5.91
CA ARG A 175 24.46 0.02 5.82
C ARG A 175 23.41 -0.10 4.73
N TYR A 176 22.15 0.18 5.09
CA TYR A 176 21.01 0.21 4.15
C TYR A 176 21.06 1.49 3.29
N LYS A 177 21.96 1.52 2.28
CA LYS A 177 22.17 2.62 1.33
C LYS A 177 22.11 2.11 -0.11
N SER A 178 21.63 2.93 -1.05
CA SER A 178 21.70 2.61 -2.49
C SER A 178 23.13 2.80 -3.03
N TYR A 179 23.68 1.79 -3.70
CA TYR A 179 25.01 1.84 -4.33
C TYR A 179 24.90 2.28 -5.79
N ARG A 180 24.64 3.58 -5.98
CA ARG A 180 24.47 4.17 -7.31
C ARG A 180 25.77 4.09 -8.12
N GLY A 181 25.67 3.77 -9.41
CA GLY A 181 26.81 3.63 -10.32
C GLY A 181 27.34 2.20 -10.47
N ASN A 182 26.91 1.24 -9.64
CA ASN A 182 27.22 -0.17 -9.87
C ASN A 182 26.22 -0.80 -10.85
N LEU A 183 26.67 -1.75 -11.67
CA LEU A 183 25.82 -2.49 -12.62
C LEU A 183 24.62 -3.14 -11.92
N GLY A 184 24.80 -3.64 -10.70
CA GLY A 184 23.70 -4.22 -9.91
C GLY A 184 22.58 -3.23 -9.60
N TYR A 185 22.90 -1.95 -9.31
CA TYR A 185 21.89 -0.93 -9.05
C TYR A 185 21.05 -0.61 -10.29
N TYR A 186 21.67 -0.57 -11.47
CA TYR A 186 20.95 -0.37 -12.72
C TYR A 186 20.10 -1.59 -13.09
N MET A 187 20.62 -2.80 -12.88
CA MET A 187 19.87 -4.03 -13.13
C MET A 187 18.62 -4.12 -12.26
N ASP A 188 18.76 -3.94 -10.94
CA ASP A 188 17.65 -3.87 -9.98
C ASP A 188 16.56 -2.87 -10.43
N GLY A 189 16.96 -1.61 -10.67
CA GLY A 189 16.02 -0.57 -11.10
C GLY A 189 15.33 -0.86 -12.45
N ILE A 190 16.03 -1.45 -13.42
CA ILE A 190 15.41 -1.85 -14.71
C ILE A 190 14.42 -2.98 -14.49
N THR A 191 14.79 -3.99 -13.69
CA THR A 191 13.91 -5.13 -13.40
C THR A 191 12.66 -4.69 -12.64
N ASP A 192 12.75 -3.68 -11.77
CA ASP A 192 11.60 -3.05 -11.13
C ASP A 192 10.65 -2.37 -12.10
N VAL A 193 11.19 -1.55 -13.00
CA VAL A 193 10.37 -0.88 -14.03
C VAL A 193 9.68 -1.90 -14.94
N LEU A 194 10.40 -2.92 -15.40
CA LEU A 194 9.84 -3.99 -16.22
C LEU A 194 8.75 -4.76 -15.48
N SER A 195 8.94 -5.00 -14.18
CA SER A 195 7.96 -5.70 -13.35
C SER A 195 6.68 -4.89 -13.16
N GLY A 196 6.80 -3.57 -12.95
CA GLY A 196 5.67 -2.66 -12.92
C GLY A 196 4.89 -2.64 -14.25
N ILE A 197 5.60 -2.63 -15.38
CA ILE A 197 4.99 -2.73 -16.72
C ILE A 197 4.23 -4.06 -16.87
N CYS A 198 4.83 -5.18 -16.47
CA CYS A 198 4.19 -6.50 -16.52
C CYS A 198 2.88 -6.52 -15.72
N LEU A 199 2.87 -5.94 -14.52
CA LEU A 199 1.67 -5.85 -13.68
C LEU A 199 0.55 -5.05 -14.37
N ILE A 200 0.86 -3.88 -14.93
CA ILE A 200 -0.11 -3.04 -15.64
C ILE A 200 -0.63 -3.73 -16.91
N VAL A 201 0.26 -4.38 -17.68
CA VAL A 201 -0.11 -5.14 -18.89
C VAL A 201 -1.03 -6.30 -18.53
N GLY A 202 -0.76 -7.04 -17.45
CA GLY A 202 -1.63 -8.10 -16.95
C GLY A 202 -3.05 -7.60 -16.66
N CYS A 203 -3.17 -6.46 -15.97
CA CYS A 203 -4.46 -5.80 -15.72
C CYS A 203 -5.14 -5.32 -17.01
N LEU A 204 -4.39 -4.75 -17.95
CA LEU A 204 -4.92 -4.29 -19.24
C LEU A 204 -5.54 -5.44 -20.04
N LEU A 205 -4.81 -6.55 -20.14
CA LEU A 205 -5.27 -7.75 -20.85
C LEU A 205 -6.50 -8.35 -20.19
N HIS A 206 -6.56 -8.37 -18.85
CA HIS A 206 -7.74 -8.79 -18.11
C HIS A 206 -8.96 -7.93 -18.47
N PHE A 207 -8.85 -6.60 -18.39
CA PHE A 207 -9.99 -5.71 -18.68
C PHE A 207 -10.40 -5.66 -20.15
N PHE A 208 -9.51 -6.03 -21.07
CA PHE A 208 -9.86 -6.17 -22.49
C PHE A 208 -10.71 -7.41 -22.76
N LYS A 209 -10.52 -8.48 -21.99
CA LYS A 209 -11.37 -9.68 -22.01
C LYS A 209 -12.68 -9.43 -21.24
N GLN A 210 -12.56 -8.94 -20.01
CA GLN A 210 -13.68 -8.66 -19.11
C GLN A 210 -13.80 -7.17 -18.86
N ARG A 211 -14.65 -6.51 -19.62
CA ARG A 211 -14.85 -5.07 -19.46
C ARG A 211 -15.59 -4.81 -18.14
N PRO A 212 -15.07 -3.93 -17.27
CA PRO A 212 -15.75 -3.61 -16.03
C PRO A 212 -17.11 -2.96 -16.34
N LEU A 213 -18.10 -3.27 -15.51
CA LEU A 213 -19.41 -2.65 -15.58
C LEU A 213 -19.26 -1.15 -15.28
N ARG A 214 -19.89 -0.33 -16.10
CA ARG A 214 -20.04 1.09 -15.82
C ARG A 214 -20.90 1.19 -14.56
N SER A 215 -20.44 1.93 -13.56
CA SER A 215 -21.22 2.15 -12.33
C SER A 215 -22.52 2.92 -12.67
N ILE A 216 -23.55 2.17 -13.06
CA ILE A 216 -24.90 2.66 -13.36
C ILE A 216 -25.67 2.87 -12.04
N THR A 217 -25.21 2.26 -10.94
CA THR A 217 -25.83 2.31 -9.61
C THR A 217 -26.08 3.73 -9.11
N HIS A 218 -25.21 4.69 -9.44
CA HIS A 218 -25.41 6.08 -9.02
C HIS A 218 -26.53 6.80 -9.79
N LYS A 219 -26.78 6.40 -11.05
CA LYS A 219 -27.91 6.90 -11.85
C LYS A 219 -29.21 6.19 -11.47
N ILE A 220 -29.17 4.87 -11.23
CA ILE A 220 -30.34 4.09 -10.81
C ILE A 220 -30.82 4.57 -9.45
N ASN A 221 -29.95 4.74 -8.45
CA ASN A 221 -30.35 5.23 -7.13
C ASN A 221 -30.92 6.66 -7.17
N GLN A 222 -30.44 7.52 -8.08
CA GLN A 222 -31.06 8.82 -8.32
C GLN A 222 -32.45 8.67 -8.96
N THR A 223 -32.62 7.83 -9.98
CA THR A 223 -33.93 7.62 -10.60
C THR A 223 -34.92 6.90 -9.68
N LEU A 224 -34.43 5.99 -8.82
CA LEU A 224 -35.25 5.27 -7.85
C LEU A 224 -35.65 6.18 -6.69
N SER A 225 -34.75 7.02 -6.17
CA SER A 225 -35.12 8.01 -5.15
C SER A 225 -36.12 9.02 -5.70
N THR A 226 -35.99 9.41 -6.98
CA THR A 226 -36.94 10.34 -7.62
C THR A 226 -38.31 9.69 -7.88
N ARG A 227 -38.38 8.36 -8.04
CA ARG A 227 -39.65 7.60 -8.13
C ARG A 227 -40.26 7.32 -6.75
N MET A 228 -39.47 6.96 -5.75
CA MET A 228 -39.94 6.73 -4.37
C MET A 228 -40.46 8.00 -3.70
N SER A 229 -39.92 9.18 -4.02
CA SER A 229 -40.49 10.45 -3.57
C SER A 229 -41.87 10.78 -4.19
N ARG A 230 -42.34 9.96 -5.15
CA ARG A 230 -43.61 10.15 -5.86
C ARG A 230 -44.69 9.14 -5.47
N SER A 231 -44.35 8.14 -4.64
CA SER A 231 -45.29 7.21 -4.04
C SER A 231 -45.03 7.13 -2.54
N SER A 232 -45.35 8.20 -1.81
CA SER A 232 -45.79 7.97 -0.44
C SER A 232 -47.18 7.39 -0.56
N ASP A 233 -47.31 6.13 -0.21
CA ASP A 233 -48.35 5.58 0.67
C ASP A 233 -48.41 4.09 0.39
N ASN A 234 -47.90 3.32 1.36
CA ASN A 234 -47.83 1.86 1.46
C ASN A 234 -46.56 1.20 0.87
N GLU A 235 -46.15 0.11 1.53
CA GLU A 235 -45.12 -0.87 1.14
C GLU A 235 -43.68 -0.61 1.59
N SER A 236 -43.40 -1.00 2.85
CA SER A 236 -42.05 -1.22 3.38
C SER A 236 -41.57 -2.68 3.26
N GLU A 237 -42.45 -3.62 2.90
CA GLU A 237 -42.10 -5.05 2.70
C GLU A 237 -41.84 -5.42 1.23
N GLU A 238 -42.36 -4.65 0.27
CA GLU A 238 -42.20 -4.97 -1.16
C GLU A 238 -40.81 -4.60 -1.69
N ALA A 239 -40.16 -3.60 -1.07
CA ALA A 239 -38.81 -3.15 -1.46
C ALA A 239 -37.72 -4.22 -1.25
N ASP A 240 -37.82 -5.02 -0.18
CA ASP A 240 -36.85 -6.08 0.10
C ASP A 240 -37.04 -7.32 -0.80
N LEU A 241 -38.28 -7.60 -1.23
CA LEU A 241 -38.60 -8.67 -2.19
C LEU A 241 -38.20 -8.31 -3.62
N ILE A 242 -38.28 -7.03 -4.01
CA ILE A 242 -37.85 -6.56 -5.33
C ILE A 242 -36.32 -6.60 -5.48
N ILE A 243 -35.56 -6.31 -4.40
CA ILE A 243 -34.10 -6.39 -4.43
C ILE A 243 -33.62 -7.84 -4.59
N LEU A 244 -34.31 -8.81 -3.98
CA LEU A 244 -33.99 -10.24 -4.13
C LEU A 244 -34.31 -10.77 -5.53
N ASN A 245 -35.41 -10.34 -6.15
CA ASN A 245 -35.77 -10.76 -7.51
C ASN A 245 -34.89 -10.11 -8.61
N LEU A 246 -34.34 -8.92 -8.36
CA LEU A 246 -33.41 -8.24 -9.28
C LEU A 246 -32.07 -8.98 -9.42
N ASP A 247 -31.60 -9.64 -8.34
CA ASP A 247 -30.38 -10.45 -8.39
C ASP A 247 -30.57 -11.74 -9.21
N ASP A 248 -31.78 -12.30 -9.23
CA ASP A 248 -32.11 -13.51 -10.00
C ASP A 248 -32.42 -13.21 -11.49
N GLU A 249 -33.05 -12.09 -11.82
CA GLU A 249 -33.23 -11.66 -13.22
C GLU A 249 -31.90 -11.26 -13.89
N GLN A 250 -30.94 -10.70 -13.14
CA GLN A 250 -29.60 -10.40 -13.66
C GLN A 250 -28.78 -11.65 -14.00
N LYS A 251 -29.04 -12.78 -13.34
CA LYS A 251 -28.44 -14.08 -13.71
C LYS A 251 -29.02 -14.64 -15.00
N GLN A 252 -30.31 -14.46 -15.26
CA GLN A 252 -30.99 -15.00 -16.45
C GLN A 252 -30.78 -14.17 -17.73
N GLN A 253 -30.44 -12.88 -17.64
CA GLN A 253 -30.08 -12.06 -18.81
C GLN A 253 -28.66 -12.30 -19.36
N SER A 254 -27.89 -13.22 -18.76
CA SER A 254 -26.53 -13.55 -19.19
C SER A 254 -26.43 -14.33 -20.51
N THR A 255 -27.54 -14.76 -21.10
CA THR A 255 -27.52 -15.56 -22.34
C THR A 255 -27.95 -14.84 -23.62
N ASN A 256 -28.51 -13.62 -23.57
CA ASN A 256 -28.93 -12.91 -24.79
C ASN A 256 -28.47 -11.44 -24.79
N GLY A 257 -27.40 -11.17 -25.54
CA GLY A 257 -27.04 -9.83 -26.05
C GLY A 257 -26.67 -8.77 -25.01
N ILE A 258 -25.40 -8.71 -24.63
CA ILE A 258 -24.84 -7.60 -23.82
C ILE A 258 -25.03 -6.27 -24.59
N ASN A 259 -25.99 -5.46 -24.17
CA ASN A 259 -26.14 -4.08 -24.61
C ASN A 259 -24.83 -3.32 -24.33
N SER A 260 -24.19 -2.78 -25.37
CA SER A 260 -22.90 -2.07 -25.32
C SER A 260 -22.86 -0.81 -24.43
N ASN A 261 -23.99 -0.43 -23.84
CA ASN A 261 -24.14 0.75 -23.00
C ASN A 261 -23.83 0.50 -21.50
N THR A 262 -23.66 -0.76 -21.07
CA THR A 262 -23.46 -1.11 -19.65
C THR A 262 -22.01 -1.32 -19.25
N CYS A 263 -21.10 -1.51 -20.20
CA CYS A 263 -19.67 -1.76 -19.93
C CYS A 263 -18.79 -0.56 -20.26
N GLU A 264 -17.63 -0.47 -19.60
CA GLU A 264 -16.64 0.56 -19.87
C GLU A 264 -16.01 0.38 -21.26
N THR A 265 -15.70 1.49 -21.93
CA THR A 265 -15.06 1.45 -23.25
C THR A 265 -13.59 1.10 -23.14
N LYS A 266 -13.04 0.39 -24.15
CA LYS A 266 -11.60 0.07 -24.20
C LYS A 266 -10.72 1.33 -24.09
N ALA A 267 -11.13 2.43 -24.72
CA ALA A 267 -10.43 3.71 -24.63
C ALA A 267 -10.36 4.23 -23.17
N ARG A 268 -11.45 4.16 -22.42
CA ARG A 268 -11.48 4.60 -21.01
C ARG A 268 -10.62 3.71 -20.11
N ILE A 269 -10.58 2.40 -20.38
CA ILE A 269 -9.70 1.46 -19.68
C ILE A 269 -8.23 1.81 -19.94
N ILE A 270 -7.86 2.03 -21.21
CA ILE A 270 -6.50 2.45 -21.59
C ILE A 270 -6.13 3.75 -20.90
N ILE A 271 -6.97 4.78 -20.98
CA ILE A 271 -6.71 6.08 -20.33
C ILE A 271 -6.53 5.91 -18.82
N ALA A 272 -7.40 5.13 -18.15
CA ALA A 272 -7.31 4.91 -16.72
C ALA A 272 -6.01 4.21 -16.31
N LEU A 273 -5.59 3.18 -17.05
CA LEU A 273 -4.33 2.49 -16.77
C LEU A 273 -3.11 3.35 -17.13
N SER A 274 -3.17 4.15 -18.19
CA SER A 274 -2.10 5.10 -18.54
C SER A 274 -1.90 6.14 -17.43
N ILE A 275 -2.98 6.69 -16.87
CA ILE A 275 -2.90 7.62 -15.72
C ILE A 275 -2.25 6.94 -14.52
N LEU A 276 -2.64 5.68 -14.22
CA LEU A 276 -2.02 4.91 -13.15
C LEU A 276 -0.52 4.70 -13.41
N SER A 277 -0.13 4.34 -14.63
CA SER A 277 1.28 4.17 -15.02
C SER A 277 2.09 5.45 -14.86
N VAL A 278 1.57 6.59 -15.31
CA VAL A 278 2.22 7.89 -15.15
C VAL A 278 2.40 8.22 -13.67
N ARG A 279 1.36 8.01 -12.85
CA ARG A 279 1.45 8.20 -11.40
C ARG A 279 2.50 7.28 -10.79
N TYR A 280 2.52 6.01 -11.17
CA TYR A 280 3.46 5.02 -10.67
C TYR A 280 4.91 5.43 -10.95
N ALA A 281 5.19 5.86 -12.19
CA ALA A 281 6.49 6.38 -12.58
C ALA A 281 6.89 7.64 -11.81
N LEU A 282 5.99 8.62 -11.69
CA LEU A 282 6.24 9.85 -10.92
C LEU A 282 6.51 9.54 -9.45
N ALA A 283 5.72 8.66 -8.84
CA ALA A 283 5.92 8.25 -7.45
C ALA A 283 7.31 7.63 -7.23
N GLY A 284 7.77 6.77 -8.14
CA GLY A 284 9.10 6.16 -8.06
C GLY A 284 10.23 7.18 -8.25
N MET A 285 10.12 8.03 -9.26
CA MET A 285 11.12 9.07 -9.58
C MET A 285 11.30 10.05 -8.43
N PHE A 286 10.20 10.66 -7.96
CA PHE A 286 10.27 11.64 -6.89
C PHE A 286 10.64 11.00 -5.56
N TRP A 287 10.10 9.81 -5.21
CA TRP A 287 10.50 9.13 -3.98
C TRP A 287 12.01 8.90 -3.91
N ASN A 288 12.65 8.42 -4.99
CA ASN A 288 14.10 8.18 -5.00
C ASN A 288 14.92 9.49 -4.92
N ARG A 289 14.41 10.58 -5.49
CA ARG A 289 15.02 11.91 -5.39
C ARG A 289 14.91 12.46 -3.97
N GLU A 290 13.71 12.42 -3.38
CA GLU A 290 13.45 12.97 -2.05
C GLU A 290 14.17 12.17 -0.96
N VAL A 291 14.17 10.84 -1.04
CA VAL A 291 14.94 9.98 -0.13
C VAL A 291 16.41 10.36 -0.15
N GLN A 292 16.99 10.56 -1.34
CA GLN A 292 18.38 10.97 -1.45
C GLN A 292 18.62 12.35 -0.83
N ALA A 293 17.77 13.32 -1.14
CA ALA A 293 17.90 14.67 -0.58
C ALA A 293 17.85 14.63 0.96
N TYR A 294 16.92 13.88 1.55
CA TYR A 294 16.87 13.72 3.00
C TYR A 294 18.05 12.91 3.56
N GLU A 295 18.53 11.86 2.88
CA GLU A 295 19.73 11.13 3.31
C GLU A 295 20.96 12.06 3.32
N ASP A 296 21.15 12.85 2.27
CA ASP A 296 22.26 13.78 2.16
C ASP A 296 22.16 14.93 3.18
N LEU A 297 20.95 15.36 3.54
CA LEU A 297 20.73 16.44 4.51
C LEU A 297 20.71 15.99 5.98
N LEU A 298 20.19 14.80 6.28
CA LEU A 298 19.91 14.36 7.66
C LEU A 298 20.75 13.15 8.11
N ASP A 299 21.26 12.35 7.18
CA ASP A 299 22.09 11.17 7.48
C ASP A 299 23.57 11.35 7.10
N SER A 300 23.95 12.55 6.61
CA SER A 300 25.34 12.92 6.36
C SER A 300 26.05 13.25 7.67
N TYR A 301 27.21 12.63 7.89
CA TYR A 301 28.03 12.90 9.06
C TYR A 301 28.76 14.22 8.88
N ILE A 302 28.49 15.19 9.74
CA ILE A 302 29.14 16.51 9.74
C ILE A 302 29.95 16.66 11.02
N ASN A 303 31.26 16.93 10.94
CA ASN A 303 32.16 17.08 12.11
C ASN A 303 31.83 18.25 13.06
N GLN A 304 30.79 19.04 12.77
CA GLN A 304 30.40 20.21 13.54
C GLN A 304 29.21 19.88 14.43
N SER A 305 29.42 19.80 15.74
CA SER A 305 28.40 19.45 16.75
C SER A 305 27.11 20.25 16.60
N ARG A 306 27.21 21.57 16.41
CA ARG A 306 26.04 22.45 16.22
C ARG A 306 25.19 22.09 15.00
N ARG A 307 25.79 21.61 13.91
CA ARG A 307 25.03 21.19 12.71
C ARG A 307 24.37 19.83 12.92
N GLN A 308 25.03 18.91 13.63
CA GLN A 308 24.44 17.63 14.00
C GLN A 308 23.21 17.82 14.90
N ASP A 309 23.27 18.72 15.89
CA ASP A 309 22.14 19.01 16.77
C ASP A 309 20.94 19.57 15.99
N LEU A 310 21.20 20.44 15.00
CA LEU A 310 20.16 20.95 14.10
C LEU A 310 19.57 19.85 13.22
N GLN A 311 20.40 18.99 12.61
CA GLN A 311 19.93 17.84 11.83
C GLN A 311 19.03 16.92 12.66
N MET A 312 19.39 16.67 13.92
CA MET A 312 18.59 15.85 14.83
C MET A 312 17.28 16.52 15.22
N THR A 313 17.33 17.83 15.49
CA THR A 313 16.12 18.62 15.80
C THR A 313 15.13 18.59 14.62
N ILE A 314 15.64 18.72 13.39
CA ILE A 314 14.84 18.62 12.16
C ILE A 314 14.32 17.19 11.98
N LEU A 315 15.16 16.17 12.11
CA LEU A 315 14.76 14.77 11.96
C LEU A 315 13.61 14.39 12.90
N HIS A 316 13.63 14.92 14.13
CA HIS A 316 12.59 14.69 15.13
C HIS A 316 11.38 15.62 14.97
N SER A 317 11.41 16.58 14.05
CA SER A 317 10.29 17.50 13.82
C SER A 317 9.03 16.74 13.38
N PRO A 318 7.84 17.08 13.93
CA PRO A 318 6.58 16.50 13.48
C PRO A 318 6.36 16.64 11.97
N LEU A 319 6.81 17.74 11.37
CA LEU A 319 6.64 18.00 9.94
C LEU A 319 7.49 17.05 9.09
N THR A 320 8.76 16.84 9.47
CA THR A 320 9.66 15.90 8.79
C THR A 320 9.15 14.47 8.88
N ILE A 321 8.68 14.07 10.06
CA ILE A 321 8.07 12.76 10.27
C ILE A 321 6.81 12.62 9.41
N LEU A 322 5.92 13.63 9.38
CA LEU A 322 4.74 13.62 8.53
C LEU A 322 5.11 13.40 7.05
N MET A 323 6.13 14.10 6.54
CA MET A 323 6.62 13.91 5.16
C MET A 323 7.09 12.48 4.92
N PHE A 324 7.83 11.88 5.86
CA PHE A 324 8.24 10.49 5.76
C PHE A 324 7.02 9.55 5.67
N TYR A 325 6.02 9.72 6.54
CA TYR A 325 4.80 8.90 6.49
C TYR A 325 4.03 9.07 5.18
N LEU A 326 3.87 10.29 4.67
CA LEU A 326 3.21 10.52 3.38
C LEU A 326 3.90 9.73 2.26
N TRP A 327 5.24 9.75 2.22
CA TRP A 327 6.01 8.98 1.25
C TRP A 327 5.90 7.47 1.44
N ARG A 328 5.77 6.97 2.68
CA ARG A 328 5.51 5.54 2.94
C ARG A 328 4.22 5.08 2.28
N TYR A 329 3.15 5.87 2.33
CA TYR A 329 1.85 5.51 1.72
C TYR A 329 1.78 5.78 0.21
N LEU A 330 2.51 6.79 -0.28
CA LEU A 330 2.41 7.25 -1.67
C LEU A 330 3.54 6.76 -2.58
N SER A 331 4.54 6.04 -2.04
CA SER A 331 5.62 5.44 -2.84
C SER A 331 5.07 4.47 -3.91
N ALA A 332 5.84 4.31 -5.00
CA ALA A 332 5.48 3.37 -6.07
C ALA A 332 5.29 1.94 -5.53
N ILE A 333 6.17 1.49 -4.63
CA ILE A 333 6.10 0.17 -3.99
C ILE A 333 4.77 0.00 -3.24
N SER A 334 4.34 0.99 -2.45
CA SER A 334 3.07 0.92 -1.74
C SER A 334 1.87 0.92 -2.69
N VAL A 335 1.91 1.70 -3.77
CA VAL A 335 0.86 1.68 -4.80
C VAL A 335 0.77 0.31 -5.48
N GLN A 336 1.92 -0.33 -5.74
CA GLN A 336 1.98 -1.69 -6.25
C GLN A 336 1.32 -2.68 -5.28
N ASP A 337 1.66 -2.60 -3.99
CA ASP A 337 1.07 -3.46 -2.96
C ASP A 337 -0.46 -3.31 -2.90
N TYR A 338 -0.97 -2.08 -2.97
CA TYR A 338 -2.41 -1.83 -3.00
C TYR A 338 -3.07 -2.37 -4.27
N LEU A 339 -2.41 -2.31 -5.42
CA LEU A 339 -2.90 -2.90 -6.66
C LEU A 339 -2.96 -4.44 -6.56
N ILE A 340 -1.94 -5.07 -6.00
CA ILE A 340 -1.89 -6.51 -5.75
C ILE A 340 -3.03 -6.94 -4.81
N PHE A 341 -3.28 -6.20 -3.73
CA PHE A 341 -4.45 -6.43 -2.87
C PHE A 341 -5.77 -6.24 -3.61
N ALA A 342 -5.87 -5.23 -4.46
CA ALA A 342 -7.07 -5.02 -5.27
C ALA A 342 -7.34 -6.22 -6.20
N ILE A 343 -6.30 -6.83 -6.78
CA ILE A 343 -6.41 -8.06 -7.57
C ILE A 343 -6.84 -9.25 -6.70
N LEU A 344 -6.26 -9.41 -5.51
CA LEU A 344 -6.59 -10.50 -4.58
C LEU A 344 -8.08 -10.54 -4.20
N PHE A 345 -8.68 -9.35 -4.00
CA PHE A 345 -10.07 -9.17 -3.60
C PHE A 345 -11.04 -8.88 -4.76
N ASP A 346 -10.56 -8.93 -6.00
CA ASP A 346 -11.36 -8.64 -7.21
C ASP A 346 -11.97 -7.22 -7.24
N ARG A 347 -11.21 -6.24 -6.73
CA ARG A 347 -11.60 -4.81 -6.66
C ARG A 347 -10.64 -3.91 -7.47
N THR A 348 -9.97 -4.48 -8.46
CA THR A 348 -8.93 -3.82 -9.25
C THR A 348 -9.45 -2.56 -9.95
N TRP A 349 -10.66 -2.62 -10.52
CA TRP A 349 -11.22 -1.48 -11.26
C TRP A 349 -11.61 -0.32 -10.33
N GLU A 350 -12.27 -0.60 -9.21
CA GLU A 350 -12.64 0.41 -8.22
C GLU A 350 -11.40 1.05 -7.61
N PHE A 351 -10.34 0.26 -7.38
CA PHE A 351 -9.05 0.78 -6.97
C PHE A 351 -8.49 1.76 -8.01
N ILE A 352 -8.36 1.36 -9.28
CA ILE A 352 -7.84 2.23 -10.34
C ILE A 352 -8.62 3.55 -10.43
N GLN A 353 -9.96 3.50 -10.40
CA GLN A 353 -10.78 4.71 -10.48
C GLN A 353 -10.56 5.66 -9.30
N LYS A 354 -10.54 5.14 -8.07
CA LYS A 354 -10.32 5.96 -6.86
C LYS A 354 -8.90 6.51 -6.81
N THR A 355 -7.93 5.67 -7.12
CA THR A 355 -6.51 5.97 -7.05
C THR A 355 -6.10 7.02 -8.09
N ASN A 356 -6.72 7.02 -9.28
CA ASN A 356 -6.44 8.03 -10.32
C ASN A 356 -6.97 9.42 -9.96
N LYS A 357 -8.05 9.51 -9.19
CA LYS A 357 -8.62 10.80 -8.76
C LYS A 357 -7.90 11.33 -7.53
N ILE A 358 -7.97 10.57 -6.43
CA ILE A 358 -7.50 11.01 -5.12
C ILE A 358 -5.98 10.85 -5.02
N GLY A 359 -5.46 9.71 -5.48
CA GLY A 359 -4.05 9.38 -5.33
C GLY A 359 -3.12 10.27 -6.16
N CYS A 360 -3.54 10.72 -7.36
CA CYS A 360 -2.77 11.70 -8.15
C CYS A 360 -2.69 13.05 -7.43
N LEU A 361 -3.81 13.54 -6.89
CA LEU A 361 -3.84 14.80 -6.14
C LEU A 361 -2.96 14.72 -4.87
N CYS A 362 -3.10 13.65 -4.09
CA CYS A 362 -2.26 13.44 -2.89
C CYS A 362 -0.77 13.37 -3.23
N LEU A 363 -0.40 12.72 -4.34
CA LEU A 363 1.00 12.65 -4.78
C LEU A 363 1.55 14.03 -5.14
N LEU A 364 0.82 14.83 -5.92
CA LEU A 364 1.25 16.17 -6.31
C LEU A 364 1.42 17.10 -5.11
N ILE A 365 0.48 17.06 -4.16
CA ILE A 365 0.58 17.82 -2.90
C ILE A 365 1.81 17.38 -2.11
N THR A 366 2.06 16.07 -2.02
CA THR A 366 3.20 15.52 -1.26
C THR A 366 4.53 15.91 -1.90
N ILE A 367 4.64 15.87 -3.23
CA ILE A 367 5.83 16.33 -3.96
C ILE A 367 6.09 17.80 -3.64
N PHE A 368 5.10 18.67 -3.84
CA PHE A 368 5.25 20.11 -3.61
C PHE A 368 5.60 20.43 -2.15
N ALA A 369 4.90 19.82 -1.19
CA ALA A 369 5.17 20.02 0.23
C ALA A 369 6.57 19.52 0.64
N THR A 370 7.03 18.41 0.05
CA THR A 370 8.36 17.87 0.32
C THR A 370 9.46 18.77 -0.22
N GLU A 371 9.32 19.30 -1.43
CA GLU A 371 10.29 20.24 -2.02
C GLU A 371 10.43 21.50 -1.16
N LEU A 372 9.30 22.13 -0.79
CA LEU A 372 9.33 23.30 0.08
C LEU A 372 10.00 23.00 1.42
N HIS A 373 9.71 21.84 1.99
CA HIS A 373 10.31 21.43 3.26
C HIS A 373 11.81 21.16 3.14
N ILE A 374 12.28 20.55 2.05
CA ILE A 374 13.70 20.34 1.79
C ILE A 374 14.44 21.66 1.62
N ASP A 375 13.87 22.62 0.89
CA ASP A 375 14.48 23.94 0.73
C ASP A 375 14.55 24.71 2.05
N GLN A 376 13.53 24.58 2.90
CA GLN A 376 13.58 25.10 4.27
C GLN A 376 14.70 24.45 5.10
N ILE A 377 14.88 23.13 5.02
CA ILE A 377 15.97 22.44 5.72
C ILE A 377 17.33 22.94 5.24
N ARG A 378 17.53 23.07 3.92
CA ARG A 378 18.78 23.60 3.34
C ARG A 378 19.10 25.00 3.88
N SER A 379 18.08 25.84 3.99
CA SER A 379 18.19 27.18 4.58
C SER A 379 18.63 27.14 6.05
N ILE A 380 17.97 26.33 6.87
CA ILE A 380 18.29 26.19 8.30
C ILE A 380 19.71 25.66 8.51
N LEU A 381 20.17 24.74 7.65
CA LEU A 381 21.51 24.16 7.73
C LEU A 381 22.61 25.06 7.13
N ASN A 382 22.26 26.25 6.62
CA ASN A 382 23.16 27.18 5.92
C ASN A 382 23.94 26.51 4.78
N LEU A 383 23.23 25.76 3.92
CA LEU A 383 23.80 25.07 2.75
C LEU A 383 23.62 25.87 1.44
N PHE A 384 23.62 27.21 1.52
CA PHE A 384 23.56 28.11 0.37
C PHE A 384 24.95 28.66 0.01
#